data_AF-A0A3B5MWX7-F1
#
_entry.id   AF-A0A3B5MWX7-F1
#
_cell.length_a   1.000
_cell.length_b   1.000
_cell.length_c   1.000
_cell.angle_alpha   90.00
_cell.angle_beta   90.00
_cell.angle_gamma   90.00
#
_symmetry.space_group_name_H-M   'P 1'
#
loop_
_entity.id
_entity.type
_entity.pdbx_description
1 polymer ?
#
loop_
_entity_poly.entity_id
_entity_poly.type
_entity_poly.pdbx_seq_one_letter_code
_entity_poly.pdbx_strand_id
1 'polypeptide(L)' 'IEDHLLSCLTSPPLPYNTDVLSKDSGECSICLEDLVQGETIARLACLCVYHKSCIDSWSKVKPCCPEHPFD' A
#
# COMPACT_ATOMS: atom_id res chain seq x y z
N ILE A 1 17.35 4.77 23.26
CA ILE A 1 16.83 3.41 22.97
C ILE A 1 15.30 3.37 23.05
N GLU A 2 14.69 4.19 23.93
CA GLU A 2 13.23 4.26 24.14
C GLU A 2 12.43 4.94 23.01
N ASP A 3 13.02 5.89 22.29
CA ASP A 3 12.33 6.67 21.24
C ASP A 3 11.88 5.82 20.03
N HIS A 4 12.77 4.92 19.56
CA HIS A 4 12.46 3.99 18.48
C HIS A 4 11.39 2.97 18.87
N LEU A 5 11.41 2.51 20.13
CA LEU A 5 10.43 1.54 20.63
C LEU A 5 9.03 2.16 20.66
N LEU A 6 8.89 3.40 21.15
CA LEU A 6 7.59 4.06 21.23
C LEU A 6 7.01 4.35 19.84
N SER A 7 7.86 4.72 18.87
CA SER A 7 7.46 4.92 17.47
C SER A 7 7.01 3.62 16.81
N CYS A 8 7.76 2.51 16.99
CA CYS A 8 7.37 1.22 16.43
C CYS A 8 6.14 0.60 17.10
N LEU A 9 5.92 0.84 18.40
CA LEU A 9 4.78 0.29 19.15
C LEU A 9 3.47 1.06 18.93
N THR A 10 3.54 2.32 18.50
CA THR A 10 2.37 3.16 18.22
C THR A 10 2.10 3.36 16.74
N SER A 11 2.97 2.89 15.84
CA SER A 11 2.78 3.05 14.39
C SER A 11 1.56 2.24 13.93
N PRO A 12 0.45 2.91 13.55
CA PRO A 12 -0.72 2.20 13.06
C PRO A 12 -0.39 1.50 11.74
N PRO A 13 -1.10 0.40 11.42
CA PRO A 13 -0.99 -0.21 10.09
C PRO A 13 -1.34 0.83 9.03
N LEU A 14 -0.62 0.83 7.92
CA LEU A 14 -0.85 1.74 6.80
C LEU A 14 -2.32 1.63 6.35
N PRO A 15 -3.13 2.71 6.48
CA PRO A 15 -4.53 2.66 6.09
C PRO A 15 -4.66 2.70 4.56
N TYR A 16 -5.47 1.80 4.02
CA TYR A 16 -5.85 1.79 2.62
C TYR A 16 -7.30 1.31 2.46
N ASN A 17 -7.96 1.78 1.41
CA ASN A 17 -9.27 1.28 1.01
C ASN A 17 -9.08 0.07 0.09
N THR A 18 -9.89 -0.97 0.28
CA THR A 18 -9.94 -2.11 -0.65
C THR A 18 -11.09 -1.89 -1.63
N ASP A 19 -10.83 -2.07 -2.92
CA ASP A 19 -11.83 -1.93 -3.97
C ASP A 19 -11.59 -2.95 -5.11
N VAL A 20 -12.56 -3.11 -6.00
CA VAL A 20 -12.40 -3.95 -7.20
C VAL A 20 -12.22 -3.04 -8.40
N LEU A 21 -11.11 -3.23 -9.11
CA LEU A 21 -10.73 -2.35 -10.18
C LEU A 21 -11.77 -2.40 -11.32
N SER A 22 -12.43 -1.27 -11.57
CA SER A 22 -13.52 -1.19 -12.55
C SER A 22 -13.06 -1.14 -14.00
N LYS A 23 -11.78 -0.87 -14.26
CA LYS A 23 -11.13 -0.85 -15.58
C LYS A 23 -9.63 -1.05 -15.40
N ASP A 24 -8.92 -1.60 -16.39
CA ASP A 24 -7.45 -1.57 -16.46
C ASP A 24 -6.87 -0.21 -16.01
N SER A 25 -5.82 -0.24 -15.18
CA SER A 25 -5.27 0.94 -14.52
C SER A 25 -3.76 0.87 -14.32
N GLY A 26 -2.98 1.08 -15.39
CA GLY A 26 -1.52 1.14 -15.29
C GLY A 26 -0.91 -0.15 -14.71
N GLU A 27 0.24 0.00 -14.04
CA GLU A 27 1.04 -1.11 -13.50
C GLU A 27 1.17 -0.97 -11.98
N CYS A 28 1.16 -2.09 -11.26
CA CYS A 28 1.47 -2.10 -9.84
C CYS A 28 2.99 -1.96 -9.63
N SER A 29 3.44 -0.82 -9.10
CA SER A 29 4.87 -0.52 -8.85
C SER A 29 5.57 -1.46 -7.84
N ILE A 30 4.86 -2.42 -7.24
CA ILE A 30 5.41 -3.40 -6.29
C ILE A 30 5.76 -4.72 -6.99
N CYS A 31 4.83 -5.31 -7.76
CA CYS A 31 5.07 -6.56 -8.50
C CYS A 31 5.45 -6.33 -9.97
N LEU A 32 5.31 -5.10 -10.48
CA LEU A 32 5.53 -4.71 -11.87
C LEU A 32 4.61 -5.48 -12.84
N GLU A 33 3.41 -5.82 -12.38
CA GLU A 33 2.35 -6.42 -13.21
C GLU A 33 1.23 -5.41 -13.47
N ASP A 34 0.58 -5.53 -14.63
CA ASP A 34 -0.56 -4.70 -15.00
C ASP A 34 -1.72 -4.86 -13.99
N LEU A 35 -2.35 -3.74 -13.64
CA LEU A 35 -3.57 -3.72 -12.83
C LEU A 35 -4.77 -3.89 -13.76
N VAL A 36 -5.40 -5.06 -13.73
CA VAL A 36 -6.45 -5.46 -14.68
C VAL A 36 -7.84 -5.32 -14.05
N GLN A 37 -8.84 -5.00 -14.89
CA GLN A 37 -10.24 -4.95 -14.47
C GLN A 37 -10.66 -6.25 -13.76
N GLY A 38 -11.36 -6.11 -12.63
CA GLY A 38 -11.84 -7.22 -11.80
C GLY A 38 -10.87 -7.65 -10.72
N GLU A 39 -9.63 -7.14 -10.71
CA GLU A 39 -8.67 -7.41 -9.64
C GLU A 39 -8.98 -6.65 -8.36
N THR A 40 -8.60 -7.23 -7.21
CA THR A 40 -8.73 -6.56 -5.91
C THR A 40 -7.53 -5.65 -5.66
N ILE A 41 -7.80 -4.36 -5.60
CA ILE A 41 -6.79 -3.33 -5.39
C ILE A 41 -6.91 -2.72 -4.00
N ALA A 42 -5.81 -2.09 -3.59
CA ALA A 42 -5.75 -1.24 -2.43
C ALA A 42 -5.36 0.17 -2.87
N ARG A 43 -6.13 1.16 -2.40
CA ARG A 43 -5.89 2.58 -2.63
C ARG A 43 -5.52 3.26 -1.33
N LEU A 44 -4.34 3.87 -1.30
CA LEU A 44 -3.86 4.65 -0.14
C LEU A 44 -4.49 6.05 -0.14
N ALA A 45 -4.34 6.79 0.97
CA ALA A 45 -4.79 8.18 1.07
C ALA A 45 -4.12 9.12 0.05
N CYS A 46 -2.86 8.84 -0.32
CA CYS A 46 -2.12 9.53 -1.38
C CYS A 46 -2.58 9.14 -2.81
N LEU A 47 -3.68 8.38 -2.93
CA LEU A 47 -4.31 7.93 -4.17
C LEU A 47 -3.53 6.90 -5.00
N CYS A 48 -2.33 6.52 -4.56
CA CYS A 48 -1.58 5.40 -5.12
C CYS A 48 -2.38 4.09 -5.04
N VAL A 49 -2.30 3.29 -6.10
CA VAL A 49 -3.04 2.04 -6.27
C VAL A 49 -2.07 0.89 -6.43
N TYR A 50 -2.30 -0.19 -5.68
CA TYR A 50 -1.53 -1.43 -5.78
C TYR A 50 -2.48 -2.62 -5.69
N HIS A 51 -2.02 -3.81 -6.07
CA HIS A 51 -2.75 -5.02 -5.70
C HIS A 51 -2.83 -5.13 -4.17
N LYS A 52 -3.99 -5.56 -3.66
CA LYS A 52 -4.20 -5.73 -2.22
C LYS A 52 -3.12 -6.62 -1.60
N SER A 53 -2.77 -7.72 -2.26
CA SER A 53 -1.75 -8.67 -1.80
C SER A 53 -0.35 -8.04 -1.72
N CYS A 54 -0.03 -7.16 -2.68
CA CYS A 54 1.25 -6.47 -2.75
C CYS A 54 1.40 -5.44 -1.63
N ILE A 55 0.39 -4.60 -1.42
CA ILE A 55 0.45 -3.62 -0.32
C ILE A 55 0.40 -4.28 1.06
N ASP A 56 -0.33 -5.39 1.22
CA ASP A 56 -0.41 -6.12 2.49
C ASP A 56 0.96 -6.70 2.88
N SER A 57 1.70 -7.20 1.89
CA SER A 57 3.07 -7.69 2.07
C SER A 57 4.04 -6.55 2.36
N TRP A 58 3.91 -5.42 1.65
CA TRP A 58 4.76 -4.25 1.84
C TRP A 58 4.56 -3.60 3.21
N SER A 59 3.31 -3.38 3.63
CA SER A 59 2.95 -2.73 4.90
C SER A 59 3.52 -3.45 6.13
N LYS A 60 3.73 -4.77 6.04
CA LYS A 60 4.38 -5.57 7.10
C LYS A 60 5.87 -5.24 7.29
N VAL A 61 6.53 -4.76 6.24
CA VAL A 61 7.97 -4.39 6.26
C VAL A 61 8.12 -2.88 6.48
N LYS A 62 7.34 -2.10 5.75
CA LYS A 62 7.36 -0.64 5.74
C LYS A 62 5.90 -0.13 5.66
N PRO A 63 5.32 0.39 6.77
CA PRO A 63 3.97 0.94 6.77
C PRO A 63 3.93 2.35 6.16
N CYS A 64 4.53 2.54 4.98
CA CYS A 64 4.53 3.79 4.22
C CYS A 64 4.25 3.50 2.75
N CYS A 65 3.76 4.50 2.02
CA CYS A 65 3.59 4.40 0.58
C CYS A 65 4.97 4.18 -0.10
N PRO A 66 5.11 3.18 -1.01
CA PRO A 66 6.38 2.94 -1.69
C PRO A 66 6.79 4.10 -2.62
N GLU A 67 5.82 4.85 -3.14
CA GLU A 67 6.06 6.01 -4.01
C GLU A 67 6.22 7.33 -3.24
N HIS A 68 5.58 7.43 -2.06
CA HIS A 68 5.57 8.63 -1.22
C HIS A 68 6.00 8.31 0.22
N PRO A 69 7.30 8.04 0.47
CA PRO A 69 7.77 7.60 1.79
C PRO A 69 7.85 8.71 2.86
N PHE A 70 7.50 9.96 2.54
CA PHE A 70 7.60 11.12 3.43
C PHE A 70 6.27 11.86 3.68
N ASP A 71 5.14 11.30 3.24
CA ASP A 71 3.80 11.81 3.56
C ASP A 71 3.34 11.31 4.94
#